data_AF-A0A1H9KYL8-F1
#
_entry.id   AF-A0A1H9KYL8-F1
#
_cell.length_a   1.000
_cell.length_b   1.000
_cell.length_c   1.000
_cell.angle_alpha   90.00
_cell.angle_beta   90.00
_cell.angle_gamma   90.00
#
_symmetry.space_group_name_H-M   'P 1'
#
loop_
_entity.id
_entity.type
_entity.pdbx_description
1 polymer ?
#
loop_
_entity_poly.entity_id
_entity_poly.type
_entity_poly.pdbx_seq_one_letter_code
_entity_poly.pdbx_strand_id
1 'polypeptide(L)'
;MGADEKDEAGGRAGLVDRVLAEAADDWIPVDMLLWHAREEAKRSGEDFRQVAVALLEVLLEEHLMELGDLGESGFEAWSSPVGEQVRRFVDGCESVGWEPFGALWWLAITPEGLRRVG
;
A
#
# COMPACT_ATOMS: atom_id res chain seq x y z
N MET A 1 8.82 -36.47 -7.28
CA MET A 1 7.34 -36.43 -7.21
C MET A 1 7.02 -35.88 -5.83
N GLY A 2 6.71 -34.62 -5.60
CA GLY A 2 6.25 -33.53 -6.44
C GLY A 2 5.59 -32.58 -5.44
N ALA A 3 6.37 -31.63 -4.97
CA ALA A 3 6.00 -30.50 -4.10
C ALA A 3 7.14 -29.50 -4.34
N ASP A 4 7.35 -29.06 -5.58
CA ASP A 4 6.56 -28.02 -6.25
C ASP A 4 6.61 -26.73 -5.43
N GLU A 5 7.82 -26.19 -5.28
CA GLU A 5 8.22 -24.94 -5.94
C GLU A 5 7.18 -23.80 -5.93
N LYS A 6 6.55 -23.55 -4.76
CA LYS A 6 5.61 -22.42 -4.56
C LYS A 6 5.96 -21.49 -3.40
N ASP A 7 7.19 -21.53 -2.90
CA ASP A 7 7.63 -20.62 -1.83
C ASP A 7 8.48 -19.44 -2.31
N GLU A 8 8.82 -19.33 -3.61
CA GLU A 8 9.81 -18.34 -4.09
C GLU A 8 9.25 -17.16 -4.91
N ALA A 9 7.94 -17.08 -5.15
CA ALA A 9 7.30 -15.85 -5.65
C ALA A 9 6.85 -14.90 -4.51
N GLY A 10 7.01 -15.33 -3.25
CA GLY A 10 6.40 -14.72 -2.06
C GLY A 10 7.17 -13.52 -1.48
N GLY A 11 7.62 -12.60 -2.33
CA GLY A 11 8.26 -11.36 -1.91
C GLY A 11 7.36 -10.13 -2.12
N ARG A 12 7.98 -8.97 -2.35
CA ARG A 12 7.30 -7.68 -2.56
C ARG A 12 6.20 -7.71 -3.63
N ALA A 13 6.37 -8.47 -4.71
CA ALA A 13 5.37 -8.59 -5.77
C ALA A 13 4.05 -9.20 -5.27
N GLY A 14 4.14 -10.27 -4.47
CA GLY A 14 2.95 -10.88 -3.86
C GLY A 14 2.28 -9.95 -2.85
N LEU A 15 3.05 -9.08 -2.18
CA LEU A 15 2.49 -8.05 -1.29
C LEU A 15 1.70 -6.99 -2.06
N VAL A 16 2.23 -6.52 -3.20
CA VAL A 16 1.55 -5.58 -4.11
C VAL A 16 0.23 -6.19 -4.59
N ASP A 17 0.26 -7.42 -5.10
CA ASP A 17 -0.93 -8.06 -5.65
C ASP A 17 -2.04 -8.26 -4.59
N ARG A 18 -1.66 -8.56 -3.34
CA ARG A 18 -2.62 -8.65 -2.21
C ARG A 18 -3.31 -7.31 -1.93
N VAL A 19 -2.56 -6.23 -1.86
CA VAL A 19 -3.10 -4.89 -1.58
C VAL A 19 -4.03 -4.44 -2.71
N LEU A 20 -3.63 -4.70 -3.97
CA LEU A 20 -4.46 -4.38 -5.13
C LEU A 20 -5.76 -5.19 -5.15
N ALA A 21 -5.69 -6.48 -4.84
CA ALA A 21 -6.89 -7.33 -4.79
C ALA A 21 -7.90 -6.84 -3.75
N GLU A 22 -7.45 -6.36 -2.59
CA GLU A 22 -8.34 -5.82 -1.56
C GLU A 22 -8.90 -4.43 -1.91
N ALA A 23 -8.18 -3.65 -2.71
CA ALA A 23 -8.64 -2.35 -3.22
C ALA A 23 -9.46 -2.44 -4.52
N ALA A 24 -9.73 -3.65 -5.02
CA ALA A 24 -10.39 -3.83 -6.31
C ALA A 24 -11.84 -3.33 -6.33
N ASP A 25 -12.53 -3.40 -5.18
CA ASP A 25 -13.94 -3.06 -5.05
C ASP A 25 -14.19 -1.68 -4.42
N ASP A 26 -13.24 -1.13 -3.66
CA ASP A 26 -13.37 0.16 -2.97
C ASP A 26 -12.01 0.77 -2.59
N TRP A 27 -12.02 2.04 -2.16
CA TRP A 27 -10.86 2.69 -1.54
C TRP A 27 -10.54 2.05 -0.20
N ILE A 28 -9.24 2.03 0.11
CA ILE A 28 -8.74 1.41 1.33
C ILE A 28 -8.10 2.46 2.23
N PRO A 29 -8.27 2.40 3.55
CA PRO A 29 -7.55 3.29 4.45
C PRO A 29 -6.08 2.90 4.51
N VAL A 30 -5.21 3.86 4.85
CA VAL A 30 -3.78 3.60 5.11
C VAL A 30 -3.56 2.49 6.15
N ASP A 31 -4.46 2.30 7.12
CA ASP A 31 -4.43 1.20 8.08
C ASP A 31 -4.28 -0.17 7.42
N MET A 32 -4.94 -0.39 6.28
CA MET A 32 -4.89 -1.66 5.58
C MET A 32 -3.51 -1.88 4.94
N LEU A 33 -2.95 -0.86 4.28
CA LEU A 33 -1.56 -0.89 3.78
C LEU A 33 -0.57 -1.24 4.91
N LEU A 34 -0.73 -0.59 6.07
CA LEU A 34 0.11 -0.84 7.24
C LEU A 34 -0.10 -2.23 7.84
N TRP A 35 -1.31 -2.78 7.76
CA TRP A 35 -1.59 -4.15 8.19
C TRP A 35 -0.82 -5.16 7.33
N HIS A 36 -0.88 -5.05 6.01
CA HIS A 36 -0.12 -5.92 5.10
C HIS A 36 1.39 -5.80 5.32
N ALA A 37 1.89 -4.58 5.50
CA ALA A 37 3.31 -4.35 5.79
C ALA A 37 3.77 -5.03 7.09
N ARG A 38 2.90 -5.05 8.13
CA ARG A 38 3.18 -5.77 9.38
C ARG A 38 3.18 -7.27 9.21
N GLU A 39 2.23 -7.81 8.46
CA GLU A 39 2.17 -9.26 8.20
C GLU A 39 3.40 -9.72 7.40
N GLU A 40 3.85 -8.94 6.43
CA GLU A 40 5.07 -9.23 5.68
C GLU A 40 6.31 -9.12 6.55
N ALA A 41 6.44 -8.06 7.35
CA ALA A 41 7.55 -7.89 8.28
C ALA A 41 7.68 -9.04 9.29
N LYS A 42 6.56 -9.60 9.77
CA LYS A 42 6.57 -10.81 10.62
C LYS A 42 7.15 -12.03 9.90
N ARG A 43 6.96 -12.12 8.58
CA ARG A 43 7.43 -13.24 7.75
C ARG A 43 8.90 -13.07 7.37
N SER A 44 9.31 -11.87 6.97
CA SER A 44 10.67 -11.60 6.50
C SER A 44 11.67 -11.22 7.60
N GLY A 45 11.18 -10.75 8.75
CA GLY A 45 12.00 -10.22 9.84
C GLY A 45 12.44 -8.75 9.66
N GLU A 46 11.93 -8.06 8.63
CA GLU A 46 12.20 -6.64 8.37
C GLU A 46 11.41 -5.70 9.31
N ASP A 47 11.75 -4.41 9.34
CA ASP A 47 10.91 -3.38 9.97
C ASP A 47 9.68 -3.10 9.09
N PHE A 48 8.48 -3.27 9.63
CA PHE A 48 7.23 -3.01 8.92
C PHE A 48 7.13 -1.58 8.39
N ARG A 49 7.80 -0.61 9.00
CA ARG A 49 7.81 0.78 8.52
C ARG A 49 8.54 0.88 7.19
N GLN A 50 9.69 0.23 7.07
CA GLN A 50 10.45 0.16 5.83
C GLN A 50 9.67 -0.61 4.77
N VAL A 51 9.00 -1.70 5.17
CA VAL A 51 8.10 -2.44 4.27
C VAL A 51 6.96 -1.56 3.78
N ALA A 52 6.28 -0.81 4.66
CA ALA A 52 5.17 0.06 4.28
C ALA A 52 5.61 1.16 3.31
N VAL A 53 6.74 1.83 3.57
CA VAL A 53 7.26 2.89 2.71
C VAL A 53 7.61 2.34 1.32
N ALA A 54 8.40 1.26 1.25
CA ALA A 54 8.77 0.66 -0.03
C ALA A 54 7.57 0.08 -0.78
N LEU A 55 6.49 -0.33 -0.08
CA LEU A 55 5.27 -0.80 -0.71
C LEU A 55 4.52 0.37 -1.33
N LEU A 56 4.35 1.47 -0.58
CA LEU A 56 3.72 2.68 -1.09
C LEU A 56 4.49 3.26 -2.28
N GLU A 57 5.82 3.33 -2.20
CA GLU A 57 6.68 3.79 -3.29
C GLU A 57 6.39 3.00 -4.57
N VAL A 58 6.43 1.66 -4.53
CA VAL A 58 6.13 0.83 -5.71
C VAL A 58 4.72 1.08 -6.25
N LEU A 59 3.71 1.13 -5.36
CA LEU A 59 2.32 1.35 -5.78
C LEU A 59 2.13 2.69 -6.50
N LEU A 60 2.83 3.74 -6.07
CA LEU A 60 2.74 5.08 -6.65
C LEU A 60 3.63 5.24 -7.90
N GLU A 61 4.87 4.76 -7.87
CA GLU A 61 5.81 4.86 -8.99
C GLU A 61 5.37 4.03 -10.20
N GLU A 62 4.78 2.86 -9.98
CA GLU A 62 4.22 2.02 -11.04
C GLU A 62 2.79 2.43 -11.45
N HIS A 63 2.27 3.54 -10.90
CA HIS A 63 0.91 4.03 -11.15
C HIS A 63 -0.20 3.00 -10.87
N LEU A 64 0.01 2.10 -9.91
CA LEU A 64 -0.93 1.04 -9.54
C LEU A 64 -2.02 1.55 -8.58
N MET A 65 -1.67 2.51 -7.73
CA MET A 65 -2.61 3.18 -6.84
C MET A 65 -2.33 4.68 -6.77
N GLU A 66 -3.30 5.43 -6.27
CA GLU A 66 -3.19 6.83 -5.90
C GLU A 66 -3.39 6.99 -4.39
N LEU A 67 -2.65 7.89 -3.76
CA LEU A 67 -2.83 8.28 -2.35
C LEU A 67 -3.58 9.61 -2.31
N GLY A 68 -4.53 9.74 -1.40
CA GLY A 68 -5.39 10.92 -1.34
C GLY A 68 -6.18 11.08 -0.04
N ASP A 69 -6.87 12.21 0.06
CA ASP A 69 -7.79 12.51 1.15
C ASP A 69 -9.21 12.03 0.80
N LEU A 70 -10.04 11.80 1.81
CA LEU A 70 -11.48 11.67 1.63
C LEU A 70 -12.12 13.05 1.85
N GLY A 71 -12.42 13.75 0.76
CA GLY A 71 -12.98 15.10 0.76
C GLY A 71 -14.49 15.14 0.52
N GLU A 72 -15.00 16.33 0.17
CA GLU A 72 -16.44 16.55 -0.05
C GLU A 72 -16.98 15.81 -1.27
N SER A 73 -16.11 15.54 -2.25
CA SER A 73 -16.46 14.88 -3.50
C SER A 73 -16.19 13.36 -3.50
N GLY A 74 -15.72 12.82 -2.37
CA GLY A 74 -15.21 11.46 -2.28
C GLY A 74 -13.68 11.46 -2.21
N PHE A 75 -13.04 10.48 -2.85
CA PHE A 75 -11.59 10.39 -2.89
C PHE A 75 -10.98 11.50 -3.74
N GLU A 76 -10.01 12.20 -3.16
CA GLU A 76 -9.29 13.32 -3.77
C GLU A 76 -7.79 12.99 -3.80
N ALA A 77 -7.33 12.48 -4.95
CA ALA A 77 -5.94 12.10 -5.18
C ALA A 77 -4.98 13.29 -5.03
N TRP A 78 -3.81 13.04 -4.44
CA TRP A 78 -2.76 14.04 -4.36
C TRP A 78 -2.04 14.20 -5.70
N SER A 79 -1.79 15.45 -6.07
CA SER A 79 -1.12 15.81 -7.33
C SER A 79 0.39 16.10 -7.18
N SER A 80 0.96 15.92 -6.00
CA SER A 80 2.39 16.15 -5.76
C SER A 80 3.25 14.99 -6.27
N PRO A 81 4.56 15.19 -6.51
CA PRO A 81 5.46 14.11 -6.92
C PRO A 81 5.50 12.97 -5.89
N VAL A 82 5.73 11.73 -6.36
CA VAL A 82 5.72 10.52 -5.50
C VAL A 82 6.60 10.67 -4.26
N GLY A 83 7.84 11.17 -4.39
CA GLY A 83 8.71 11.37 -3.24
C GLY A 83 8.18 12.36 -2.20
N GLU A 84 7.38 13.36 -2.61
CA GLU A 84 6.71 14.27 -1.69
C GLU A 84 5.52 13.59 -1.00
N GLN A 85 4.74 12.80 -1.74
CA GLN A 85 3.63 12.02 -1.18
C GLN A 85 4.13 11.01 -0.15
N VAL A 86 5.21 10.29 -0.45
CA VAL A 86 5.84 9.31 0.45
C VAL A 86 6.40 9.99 1.69
N ARG A 87 7.05 11.15 1.53
CA ARG A 87 7.50 11.94 2.69
C ARG A 87 6.33 12.36 3.57
N ARG A 88 5.26 12.89 2.97
CA ARG A 88 4.03 13.26 3.71
C ARG A 88 3.43 12.04 4.41
N PHE A 89 3.42 10.89 3.75
CA PHE A 89 2.98 9.63 4.33
C PHE A 89 3.75 9.25 5.60
N VAL A 90 5.09 9.29 5.53
CA VAL A 90 5.96 8.99 6.67
C VAL A 90 5.72 9.98 7.80
N ASP A 91 5.77 11.29 7.51
CA ASP A 91 5.56 12.36 8.51
C ASP A 91 4.21 12.17 9.24
N GLY A 92 3.15 11.83 8.50
CA GLY A 92 1.83 11.58 9.11
C GLY A 92 1.78 10.31 9.94
N CYS A 93 2.34 9.20 9.44
CA CYS A 93 2.43 7.96 10.21
C CYS A 93 3.23 8.17 11.50
N GLU A 94 4.35 8.89 11.45
CA GLU A 94 5.13 9.23 12.64
C GLU A 94 4.33 10.06 13.64
N SER A 95 3.54 11.04 13.18
CA SER A 95 2.74 11.90 14.05
C SER A 95 1.70 11.14 14.89
N VAL A 96 1.26 9.97 14.43
CA VAL A 96 0.30 9.09 15.12
C VAL A 96 0.93 7.79 15.63
N GLY A 97 2.27 7.73 15.72
CA GLY A 97 2.97 6.55 16.23
C GLY A 97 2.81 5.30 15.36
N TRP A 98 2.53 5.46 14.06
CA TRP A 98 2.22 4.42 13.08
C TRP A 98 0.91 3.66 13.35
N GLU A 99 0.01 4.24 14.14
CA GLU A 99 -1.32 3.68 14.45
C GLU A 99 -2.41 4.70 14.09
N PRO A 100 -2.78 4.82 12.80
CA PRO A 100 -3.75 5.82 12.35
C PRO A 100 -5.18 5.55 12.82
N PHE A 101 -5.56 4.29 13.07
CA PHE A 101 -6.90 3.90 13.53
C PHE A 101 -8.04 4.47 12.65
N GLY A 102 -7.86 4.40 11.33
CA GLY A 102 -8.79 4.95 10.33
C GLY A 102 -8.61 6.44 10.03
N ALA A 103 -7.61 7.10 10.63
CA ALA A 103 -7.24 8.47 10.32
C ALA A 103 -6.26 8.55 9.13
N LEU A 104 -5.86 9.77 8.80
CA LEU A 104 -4.98 10.12 7.69
C LEU A 104 -5.68 10.02 6.32
N TRP A 105 -5.35 9.00 5.54
CA TRP A 105 -5.52 9.01 4.08
C TRP A 105 -6.02 7.67 3.57
N TRP A 106 -6.35 7.70 2.28
CA TRP A 106 -6.92 6.57 1.56
C TRP A 106 -6.06 6.27 0.33
N LEU A 107 -6.09 5.02 -0.11
CA LEU A 107 -5.57 4.64 -1.41
C LEU A 107 -6.71 4.18 -2.31
N ALA A 108 -6.66 4.61 -3.57
CA ALA A 108 -7.56 4.16 -4.61
C ALA A 108 -6.76 3.38 -5.66
N ILE A 109 -7.29 2.23 -6.10
CA ILE A 109 -6.70 1.49 -7.21
C ILE A 109 -6.88 2.27 -8.52
N THR A 110 -5.86 2.29 -9.37
CA THR A 110 -5.96 2.88 -10.71
C THR A 110 -6.46 1.85 -11.73
N PRO A 111 -6.82 2.27 -12.95
CA PRO A 111 -7.07 1.33 -14.05
C PRO A 111 -5.87 0.42 -14.37
N GLU A 112 -4.63 0.85 -14.12
CA GLU A 112 -3.44 0.02 -14.30
C GLU A 112 -3.31 -1.02 -13.17
N GLY A 113 -3.52 -0.60 -11.93
CA GLY A 113 -3.56 -1.53 -10.79
C GLY A 113 -4.62 -2.60 -10.96
N LEU A 114 -5.81 -2.25 -11.45
CA LEU A 114 -6.89 -3.20 -11.68
C LEU A 114 -6.54 -4.21 -12.78
N ARG A 115 -5.87 -3.78 -13.86
CA ARG A 115 -5.39 -4.69 -14.93
C ARG A 115 -4.36 -5.71 -14.43
N ARG A 116 -3.61 -5.39 -13.38
CA ARG A 116 -2.59 -6.27 -12.84
C ARG A 116 -3.17 -7.49 -12.11
N VAL A 117 -4.35 -7.33 -11.51
CA VAL A 117 -5.00 -8.38 -10.70
C VAL A 117 -6.18 -9.08 -11.38
N GLY A 118 -6.53 -8.68 -12.62
CA GLY A 118 -7.60 -9.28 -13.43
C GLY A 118 -7.08 -9.97 -14.69
#